data_AF-A0A535BER7-F1
#
_entry.id   AF-A0A535BER7-F1
#
_cell.length_a   1.000
_cell.length_b   1.000
_cell.length_c   1.000
_cell.angle_alpha   90.00
_cell.angle_beta   90.00
_cell.angle_gamma   90.00
#
_symmetry.space_group_name_H-M   'P 1'
#
loop_
_entity.id
_entity.type
_entity.pdbx_description
1 polymer ?
#
loop_
_entity_poly.entity_id
_entity_poly.type
_entity_poly.pdbx_seq_one_letter_code
_entity_poly.pdbx_strand_id
1 'polypeptide(L)'
;PFHVWTLVGDSETAEGSVWEAFDLGGHESLNNVTPIIDVNRLGQRGPTELEWDTDAYAARIESFGWEVLVIDGHDLAEIDDAFAHARDAERPTAIVARTVKGKGVSFIEDKEGWHGKALSADEAKRALAEIGDEPSRTFETTKPDPWRPPQTTKKAPQFKTYSEPVATRRAYGDALAALSVARSDVVTLDAEVSNSTHSEEVKKVAPERFFEMYIAEQKMVAAAVGMQVLGLRPFASTFAAFFTRAYDFIRMAAISRANIRLSGSHAGVSIGEDGPSQMALEDLAMMRAVHGSTVLYPCDGNQTAKLVAAMADREGIVYMRTTRANTPVIYGAADEFAIGGSRVVRGGGADDRVTVIAAGITLHEAIKAADALAKEGTKVRVIDVYSVKPIDAKTLLAALVATNGHVVVVEDHWPEGGIGEAVLDACAEGGLVTAVSWKHLAVREMPGSGRPAELLHAAGIDADCIATAVKSLL
;
A
#
# COMPACT_ATOMS: atom_id res chain seq x y z
N PRO A 1 -7.11 0.34 -28.23
CA PRO A 1 -6.96 1.28 -27.08
C PRO A 1 -8.28 2.01 -26.86
N PHE A 2 -8.69 2.20 -25.61
CA PHE A 2 -9.84 3.05 -25.27
C PHE A 2 -9.32 4.41 -24.79
N HIS A 3 -10.18 5.42 -24.84
CA HIS A 3 -9.92 6.74 -24.26
C HIS A 3 -10.41 6.80 -22.82
N VAL A 4 -9.66 7.45 -21.94
CA VAL A 4 -10.01 7.64 -20.53
C VAL A 4 -10.42 9.09 -20.31
N TRP A 5 -11.60 9.30 -19.74
CA TRP A 5 -12.11 10.63 -19.41
C TRP A 5 -12.21 10.75 -17.89
N THR A 6 -11.69 11.83 -17.32
CA THR A 6 -11.70 12.07 -15.87
C THR A 6 -12.27 13.45 -15.60
N LEU A 7 -13.38 13.53 -14.86
CA LEU A 7 -13.92 14.81 -14.39
C LEU A 7 -13.33 15.13 -13.02
N VAL A 8 -12.78 16.33 -12.85
CA VAL A 8 -12.10 16.80 -11.65
C VAL A 8 -12.69 18.14 -11.24
N GLY A 9 -12.99 18.33 -9.96
CA GLY A 9 -13.45 19.62 -9.46
C GLY A 9 -12.32 20.65 -9.38
N ASP A 10 -12.61 21.92 -9.61
CA ASP A 10 -11.64 23.02 -9.40
C ASP A 10 -11.05 23.12 -7.99
N SER A 11 -11.84 22.78 -6.97
CA SER A 11 -11.35 22.69 -5.59
C SER A 11 -10.50 21.44 -5.36
N GLU A 12 -10.70 20.38 -6.15
CA GLU A 12 -9.97 19.11 -6.05
C GLU A 12 -8.54 19.26 -6.60
N THR A 13 -8.32 20.16 -7.56
CA THR A 13 -6.97 20.46 -8.07
C THR A 13 -6.04 21.12 -7.03
N ALA A 14 -6.54 21.43 -5.83
CA ALA A 14 -5.68 21.84 -4.72
C ALA A 14 -4.87 20.66 -4.14
N GLU A 15 -5.30 19.41 -4.39
CA GLU A 15 -4.59 18.21 -3.94
C GLU A 15 -3.30 17.99 -4.74
N GLY A 16 -2.19 17.79 -4.03
CA GLY A 16 -0.88 17.55 -4.66
C GLY A 16 -0.85 16.31 -5.56
N SER A 17 -1.65 15.30 -5.24
CA SER A 17 -1.75 14.06 -6.02
C SER A 17 -2.32 14.25 -7.43
N VAL A 18 -3.15 15.29 -7.64
CA VAL A 18 -3.62 15.67 -8.98
C VAL A 18 -2.45 16.14 -9.83
N TRP A 19 -1.55 16.93 -9.25
CA TRP A 19 -0.36 17.42 -9.94
C TRP A 19 0.68 16.32 -10.16
N GLU A 20 0.83 15.37 -9.24
CA GLU A 20 1.64 14.16 -9.48
C GLU A 20 1.13 13.41 -10.74
N ALA A 21 -0.19 13.34 -10.94
CA ALA A 21 -0.79 12.69 -12.11
C ALA A 21 -0.60 13.51 -13.41
N PHE A 22 -0.76 14.83 -13.37
CA PHE A 22 -0.47 15.70 -14.52
C PHE A 22 0.99 15.61 -14.94
N ASP A 23 1.92 15.63 -13.98
CA ASP A 23 3.35 15.47 -14.23
C ASP A 23 3.66 14.18 -14.98
N LEU A 24 3.17 13.04 -14.49
CA LEU A 24 3.39 11.76 -15.16
C LEU A 24 2.72 11.70 -16.53
N GLY A 25 1.48 12.16 -16.67
CA GLY A 25 0.77 12.09 -17.94
C GLY A 25 1.41 12.93 -19.04
N GLY A 26 1.99 14.08 -18.67
CA GLY A 26 2.80 14.89 -19.56
C GLY A 26 4.13 14.22 -19.90
N HIS A 27 4.84 13.71 -18.89
CA HIS A 27 6.11 13.01 -19.04
C HIS A 27 6.02 11.79 -19.97
N GLU A 28 4.99 10.95 -19.77
CA GLU A 28 4.73 9.74 -20.55
C GLU A 28 3.98 10.00 -21.86
N SER A 29 3.64 11.27 -22.15
CA SER A 29 2.89 11.67 -23.34
C SER A 29 1.57 10.89 -23.51
N LEU A 30 0.81 10.72 -22.43
CA LEU A 30 -0.46 10.01 -22.43
C LEU A 30 -1.55 10.78 -23.19
N ASN A 31 -1.68 10.51 -24.48
CA ASN A 31 -2.66 11.17 -25.36
C ASN A 31 -4.06 10.53 -25.36
N ASN A 32 -4.23 9.39 -24.71
CA ASN A 32 -5.52 8.69 -24.61
C ASN A 32 -6.22 8.89 -23.25
N VAL A 33 -5.83 9.93 -22.51
CA VAL A 33 -6.50 10.37 -21.28
C VAL A 33 -6.78 11.86 -21.34
N THR A 34 -7.98 12.26 -20.92
CA THR A 34 -8.40 13.67 -20.92
C THR A 34 -9.04 14.02 -19.58
N PRO A 35 -8.33 14.75 -18.71
CA PRO A 35 -8.92 15.38 -17.54
C PRO A 35 -9.76 16.60 -17.96
N ILE A 36 -10.93 16.74 -17.34
CA ILE A 36 -11.86 17.84 -17.51
C ILE A 36 -11.96 18.53 -16.14
N ILE A 37 -11.50 19.77 -16.06
CA ILE A 37 -11.56 20.57 -14.83
C ILE A 37 -12.85 21.38 -14.84
N ASP A 38 -13.74 21.08 -13.89
CA ASP A 38 -14.99 21.81 -13.66
C ASP A 38 -14.70 23.08 -12.83
N VAL A 39 -14.42 24.20 -13.51
CA VAL A 39 -14.15 25.52 -12.91
C VAL A 39 -15.47 26.21 -12.58
N ASN A 40 -16.11 25.72 -11.51
CA ASN A 40 -17.40 26.21 -11.03
C ASN A 40 -17.30 27.29 -9.94
N ARG A 41 -16.07 27.74 -9.64
CA ARG A 41 -15.66 28.76 -8.65
C ARG A 41 -15.78 28.35 -7.19
N LEU A 42 -16.62 27.38 -6.83
CA LEU A 42 -17.03 27.15 -5.45
C LEU A 42 -16.63 25.76 -4.97
N GLY A 43 -15.84 25.69 -3.90
CA GLY A 43 -15.54 24.46 -3.17
C GLY A 43 -16.67 24.05 -2.22
N GLN A 44 -16.31 23.42 -1.10
CA GLN A 44 -17.27 23.02 -0.07
C GLN A 44 -17.74 24.19 0.79
N ARG A 45 -16.82 25.05 1.25
CA ARG A 45 -17.12 26.14 2.19
C ARG A 45 -17.45 27.46 1.50
N GLY A 46 -16.85 27.73 0.34
CA GLY A 46 -16.89 29.02 -0.34
C GLY A 46 -16.04 28.98 -1.62
N PRO A 47 -15.58 30.13 -2.12
CA PRO A 47 -14.78 30.21 -3.34
C PRO A 47 -13.47 29.41 -3.29
N THR A 48 -13.07 28.85 -4.42
CA THR A 48 -11.78 28.17 -4.65
C THR A 48 -10.65 29.20 -4.80
N GLU A 49 -9.39 28.75 -4.71
CA GLU A 49 -8.21 29.65 -4.74
C GLU A 49 -8.16 30.55 -5.97
N LEU A 50 -8.52 30.00 -7.13
CA LEU A 50 -8.45 30.69 -8.42
C LEU A 50 -9.82 31.14 -8.94
N GLU A 51 -10.91 30.83 -8.24
CA GLU A 51 -12.27 31.19 -8.65
C GLU A 51 -12.58 30.81 -10.12
N TRP A 52 -12.76 31.80 -11.01
CA TRP A 52 -12.96 31.61 -12.46
C TRP A 52 -11.74 32.00 -13.31
N ASP A 53 -10.56 32.13 -12.71
CA ASP A 53 -9.31 32.39 -13.43
C ASP A 53 -8.85 31.13 -14.19
N THR A 54 -9.55 30.83 -15.28
CA THR A 54 -9.27 29.68 -16.14
C THR A 54 -7.90 29.74 -16.78
N ASP A 55 -7.36 30.95 -16.99
CA ASP A 55 -6.02 31.15 -17.53
C ASP A 55 -4.95 30.66 -16.53
N ALA A 56 -5.15 30.91 -15.23
CA ALA A 56 -4.26 30.36 -14.20
C ALA A 56 -4.33 28.83 -14.11
N TYR A 57 -5.53 28.23 -14.22
CA TYR A 57 -5.68 26.77 -14.28
C TYR A 57 -4.97 26.19 -15.51
N ALA A 58 -5.19 26.78 -16.68
CA ALA A 58 -4.57 26.36 -17.93
C ALA A 58 -3.03 26.46 -17.84
N ALA A 59 -2.50 27.60 -17.40
CA ALA A 59 -1.06 27.81 -17.28
C ALA A 59 -0.38 26.79 -16.35
N ARG A 60 -1.04 26.41 -15.24
CA ARG A 60 -0.53 25.34 -14.36
C ARG A 60 -0.46 24.01 -15.09
N ILE A 61 -1.50 23.60 -15.80
CA ILE A 61 -1.57 22.31 -16.51
C ILE A 61 -0.60 22.29 -17.71
N GLU A 62 -0.52 23.37 -18.49
CA GLU A 62 0.42 23.52 -19.61
C GLU A 62 1.88 23.40 -19.16
N SER A 63 2.20 23.86 -17.93
CA SER A 63 3.55 23.73 -17.38
C SER A 63 4.01 22.28 -17.19
N PHE A 64 3.06 21.32 -17.15
CA PHE A 64 3.33 19.87 -17.14
C PHE A 64 3.33 19.26 -18.56
N GLY A 65 3.31 20.05 -19.64
CA GLY A 65 3.43 19.57 -21.03
C GLY A 65 2.12 19.26 -21.74
N TRP A 66 0.98 19.52 -21.10
CA TRP A 66 -0.35 19.29 -21.67
C TRP A 66 -0.76 20.39 -22.64
N GLU A 67 -1.58 20.05 -23.62
CA GLU A 67 -2.43 21.01 -24.31
C GLU A 67 -3.66 21.28 -23.46
N VAL A 68 -4.09 22.55 -23.37
CA VAL A 68 -5.30 22.92 -22.63
C VAL A 68 -6.31 23.58 -23.55
N LEU A 69 -7.53 23.06 -23.54
CA LEU A 69 -8.68 23.67 -24.18
C LEU A 69 -9.51 24.38 -23.10
N VAL A 70 -9.51 25.72 -23.10
CA VAL A 70 -10.39 26.50 -22.24
C VAL A 70 -11.71 26.72 -22.96
N ILE A 71 -12.83 26.33 -22.33
CA ILE A 71 -14.17 26.40 -22.91
C ILE A 71 -15.20 27.02 -21.97
N ASP A 72 -16.31 27.52 -22.51
CA ASP A 72 -17.54 27.69 -21.74
C ASP A 72 -18.16 26.31 -21.49
N GLY A 73 -18.12 25.86 -20.23
CA GLY A 73 -18.65 24.56 -19.82
C GLY A 73 -20.19 24.48 -19.85
N HIS A 74 -20.88 25.50 -20.33
CA HIS A 74 -22.32 25.49 -20.61
C HIS A 74 -22.65 25.63 -22.11
N ASP A 75 -21.66 25.78 -22.98
CA ASP A 75 -21.85 25.77 -24.43
C ASP A 75 -21.65 24.34 -24.97
N LEU A 76 -22.73 23.73 -25.44
CA LEU A 76 -22.71 22.36 -25.95
C LEU A 76 -21.84 22.21 -27.21
N ALA A 77 -21.72 23.25 -28.04
CA ALA A 77 -20.89 23.20 -29.23
C ALA A 77 -19.41 23.20 -28.86
N GLU A 78 -19.00 24.04 -27.90
CA GLU A 78 -17.61 24.06 -27.42
C GLU A 78 -17.23 22.75 -26.71
N ILE A 79 -18.16 22.16 -25.95
CA ILE A 79 -17.96 20.85 -25.31
C ILE A 79 -17.75 19.76 -26.36
N ASP A 80 -18.63 19.68 -27.37
CA ASP A 80 -18.54 18.68 -28.43
C ASP A 80 -17.24 18.82 -29.25
N ASP A 81 -16.86 20.05 -29.59
CA ASP A 81 -15.62 20.35 -30.31
C ASP A 81 -14.39 19.97 -29.47
N ALA A 82 -14.38 20.29 -28.16
CA ALA A 82 -13.28 19.95 -27.26
C ALA A 82 -13.12 18.43 -27.08
N PHE A 83 -14.23 17.69 -26.94
CA PHE A 83 -14.19 16.23 -26.87
C PHE A 83 -13.77 15.58 -28.20
N ALA A 84 -14.17 16.15 -29.34
CA ALA A 84 -13.69 15.70 -30.64
C ALA A 84 -12.18 15.92 -30.77
N HIS A 85 -11.68 17.11 -30.46
CA HIS A 85 -10.26 17.45 -30.50
C HIS A 85 -9.44 16.54 -29.58
N ALA A 86 -9.82 16.41 -28.31
CA ALA A 86 -9.06 15.65 -27.34
C ALA A 86 -8.96 14.14 -27.66
N ARG A 87 -9.95 13.59 -28.38
CA ARG A 87 -9.95 12.19 -28.83
C ARG A 87 -9.00 11.94 -30.01
N ASP A 88 -8.85 12.94 -30.89
CA ASP A 88 -8.00 12.86 -32.07
C ASP A 88 -6.60 13.45 -31.84
N ALA A 89 -6.35 14.00 -30.65
CA ALA A 89 -5.09 14.62 -30.27
C ALA A 89 -3.94 13.61 -30.20
N GLU A 90 -2.78 14.01 -30.74
CA GLU A 90 -1.55 13.21 -30.65
C GLU A 90 -0.77 13.47 -29.35
N ARG A 91 -1.11 14.53 -28.61
CA ARG A 91 -0.48 14.95 -27.35
C ARG A 91 -1.46 14.85 -26.18
N PRO A 92 -1.00 14.81 -24.92
CA PRO A 92 -1.88 14.91 -23.75
C PRO A 92 -2.71 16.20 -23.80
N THR A 93 -4.03 16.07 -23.73
CA THR A 93 -4.96 17.21 -23.78
C THR A 93 -5.85 17.22 -22.54
N ALA A 94 -5.98 18.38 -21.92
CA ALA A 94 -6.88 18.66 -20.81
C ALA A 94 -7.93 19.69 -21.22
N ILE A 95 -9.09 19.65 -20.60
CA ILE A 95 -10.18 20.62 -20.83
C ILE A 95 -10.39 21.39 -19.54
N VAL A 96 -10.31 22.72 -19.60
CA VAL A 96 -10.64 23.62 -18.51
C VAL A 96 -11.98 24.27 -18.83
N ALA A 97 -13.05 23.76 -18.20
CA ALA A 97 -14.41 24.18 -18.47
C ALA A 97 -14.84 25.22 -17.44
N ARG A 98 -15.09 26.47 -17.88
CA ARG A 98 -15.67 27.49 -17.03
C ARG A 98 -17.16 27.20 -16.83
N THR A 99 -17.57 26.85 -15.61
CA THR A 99 -18.96 26.52 -15.30
C THR A 99 -19.51 27.39 -14.17
N VAL A 100 -20.72 27.12 -13.69
CA VAL A 100 -21.34 27.83 -12.58
C VAL A 100 -22.02 26.79 -11.69
N LYS A 101 -21.63 26.72 -10.41
CA LYS A 101 -22.20 25.74 -9.50
C LYS A 101 -23.70 26.00 -9.31
N GLY A 102 -24.51 24.95 -9.45
CA GLY A 102 -25.98 25.07 -9.37
C GLY A 102 -26.63 25.74 -10.59
N LYS A 103 -25.96 25.73 -11.75
CA LYS A 103 -26.48 26.33 -13.00
C LYS A 103 -27.93 25.96 -13.28
N GLY A 104 -28.72 26.95 -13.69
CA GLY A 104 -30.10 26.80 -14.13
C GLY A 104 -31.13 26.98 -13.01
N VAL A 105 -30.69 27.13 -11.76
CA VAL A 105 -31.58 27.30 -10.60
C VAL A 105 -31.17 28.55 -9.83
N SER A 106 -31.93 29.63 -10.00
CA SER A 106 -31.63 31.01 -9.58
C SER A 106 -31.29 31.20 -8.10
N PHE A 107 -31.88 30.40 -7.20
CA PHE A 107 -31.65 30.53 -5.76
C PHE A 107 -30.44 29.75 -5.23
N ILE A 108 -29.81 28.92 -6.07
CA ILE A 108 -28.58 28.18 -5.74
C ILE A 108 -27.42 28.49 -6.70
N GLU A 109 -27.70 28.98 -7.91
CA GLU A 109 -26.69 29.31 -8.93
C GLU A 109 -25.71 30.34 -8.37
N ASP A 110 -24.44 29.97 -8.38
CA ASP A 110 -23.33 30.78 -7.86
C ASP A 110 -23.49 31.19 -6.37
N LYS A 111 -24.25 30.41 -5.58
CA LYS A 111 -24.47 30.66 -4.16
C LYS A 111 -23.64 29.75 -3.27
N GLU A 112 -22.94 30.36 -2.32
CA GLU A 112 -22.27 29.64 -1.25
C GLU A 112 -23.26 28.89 -0.34
N GLY A 113 -22.74 27.90 0.40
CA GLY A 113 -23.52 27.20 1.42
C GLY A 113 -24.52 26.18 0.87
N TRP A 114 -24.52 25.87 -0.43
CA TRP A 114 -25.37 24.84 -1.04
C TRP A 114 -24.65 23.53 -1.36
N HIS A 115 -23.33 23.46 -1.22
CA HIS A 115 -22.57 22.23 -1.43
C HIS A 115 -23.01 21.14 -0.43
N GLY A 116 -23.32 19.95 -0.95
CA GLY A 116 -23.74 18.80 -0.14
C GLY A 116 -25.13 18.92 0.50
N LYS A 117 -25.93 19.96 0.16
CA LYS A 117 -27.29 20.12 0.69
C LYS A 117 -28.33 19.59 -0.30
N ALA A 118 -29.14 18.65 0.16
CA ALA A 118 -30.34 18.25 -0.56
C ALA A 118 -31.39 19.38 -0.52
N LEU A 119 -32.06 19.63 -1.65
CA LEU A 119 -33.20 20.53 -1.72
C LEU A 119 -34.38 19.93 -0.95
N SER A 120 -35.16 20.77 -0.25
CA SER A 120 -36.48 20.39 0.23
C SER A 120 -37.43 20.11 -0.95
N ALA A 121 -38.55 19.43 -0.70
CA ALA A 121 -39.53 19.13 -1.75
C ALA A 121 -40.06 20.41 -2.46
N ASP A 122 -40.27 21.50 -1.72
CA ASP A 122 -40.74 22.77 -2.27
C ASP A 122 -39.64 23.48 -3.09
N GLU A 123 -38.39 23.45 -2.61
CA GLU A 123 -37.24 23.98 -3.36
C GLU A 123 -37.00 23.16 -4.64
N ALA A 124 -37.11 21.84 -4.59
CA ALA A 124 -36.98 20.96 -5.75
C ALA A 124 -38.07 21.25 -6.79
N LYS A 125 -39.33 21.45 -6.36
CA LYS A 125 -40.42 21.85 -7.26
C LYS A 125 -40.16 23.19 -7.94
N ARG A 126 -39.63 24.17 -7.19
CA ARG A 126 -39.24 25.47 -7.74
C ARG A 126 -38.09 25.35 -8.73
N ALA A 127 -37.06 24.58 -8.39
CA ALA A 127 -35.92 24.33 -9.27
C ALA A 127 -36.35 23.68 -10.59
N LEU A 128 -37.22 22.65 -10.54
CA LEU A 128 -37.77 21.99 -11.74
C LEU A 128 -38.54 22.97 -12.63
N ALA A 129 -39.31 23.88 -12.05
CA ALA A 129 -40.02 24.90 -12.81
C ALA A 129 -39.08 25.90 -13.53
N GLU A 130 -37.84 26.07 -13.05
CA GLU A 130 -36.83 26.93 -13.67
C GLU A 130 -36.05 26.21 -14.79
N ILE A 131 -35.70 24.93 -14.60
CA ILE A 131 -34.92 24.14 -15.59
C ILE A 131 -35.77 23.46 -16.65
N GLY A 132 -37.09 23.34 -16.44
CA GLY A 132 -38.05 22.75 -17.36
C GLY A 132 -38.74 21.49 -16.82
N ASP A 133 -39.95 21.23 -17.32
CA ASP A 133 -40.92 20.25 -16.79
C ASP A 133 -40.58 18.76 -17.04
N GLU A 134 -39.43 18.42 -17.63
CA GLU A 134 -39.08 17.02 -17.89
C GLU A 134 -38.02 16.50 -16.90
N PRO A 135 -38.45 15.85 -15.80
CA PRO A 135 -37.54 15.43 -14.73
C PRO A 135 -36.62 14.25 -15.12
N SER A 136 -36.89 13.58 -16.25
CA SER A 136 -36.06 12.49 -16.75
C SER A 136 -36.34 12.21 -18.23
N ARG A 137 -35.30 12.33 -19.07
CA ARG A 137 -35.29 11.80 -20.44
C ARG A 137 -34.35 10.60 -20.49
N THR A 138 -34.80 9.52 -21.12
CA THR A 138 -33.93 8.37 -21.43
C THR A 138 -33.51 8.46 -22.88
N PHE A 139 -32.21 8.39 -23.13
CA PHE A 139 -31.64 8.36 -24.47
C PHE A 139 -31.07 6.96 -24.74
N GLU A 140 -31.37 6.40 -25.91
CA GLU A 140 -30.63 5.22 -26.37
C GLU A 140 -29.26 5.66 -26.86
N THR A 141 -28.21 5.10 -26.28
CA THR A 141 -26.82 5.39 -26.65
C THR A 141 -26.17 4.16 -27.29
N THR A 142 -25.27 4.40 -28.24
CA THR A 142 -24.45 3.35 -28.83
C THR A 142 -23.48 2.82 -27.78
N LYS A 143 -23.55 1.52 -27.48
CA LYS A 143 -22.59 0.88 -26.59
C LYS A 143 -21.21 0.81 -27.26
N PRO A 144 -20.12 1.01 -26.51
CA PRO A 144 -18.79 0.80 -27.06
C PRO A 144 -18.58 -0.66 -27.46
N ASP A 145 -17.64 -0.90 -28.37
CA ASP A 145 -17.21 -2.25 -28.69
C ASP A 145 -16.75 -3.00 -27.42
N PRO A 146 -17.05 -4.30 -27.30
CA PRO A 146 -16.63 -5.07 -26.13
C PRO A 146 -15.11 -5.05 -25.99
N TRP A 147 -14.61 -4.40 -24.94
CA TRP A 147 -13.20 -4.47 -24.61
C TRP A 147 -12.84 -5.86 -24.06
N ARG A 148 -11.74 -6.42 -24.53
CA ARG A 148 -11.18 -7.68 -24.02
C ARG A 148 -9.81 -7.40 -23.40
N PRO A 149 -9.55 -7.87 -22.17
CA PRO A 149 -8.23 -7.74 -21.58
C PRO A 149 -7.19 -8.47 -22.44
N PRO A 150 -5.94 -7.98 -22.49
CA PRO A 150 -4.85 -8.67 -23.17
C PRO A 150 -4.72 -10.12 -22.68
N GLN A 151 -4.42 -11.05 -23.59
CA GLN A 151 -4.09 -12.42 -23.19
C GLN A 151 -2.78 -12.41 -22.40
N THR A 152 -2.80 -13.03 -21.23
CA THR A 152 -1.61 -13.13 -20.36
C THR A 152 -1.18 -14.57 -20.22
N THR A 153 0.13 -14.79 -20.17
CA THR A 153 0.72 -16.10 -19.91
C THR A 153 1.08 -16.21 -18.44
N LYS A 154 0.71 -17.34 -17.82
CA LYS A 154 1.06 -17.65 -16.43
C LYS A 154 1.73 -19.00 -16.36
N LYS A 155 2.99 -19.01 -15.93
CA LYS A 155 3.79 -20.22 -15.65
C LYS A 155 4.24 -20.22 -14.20
N ALA A 156 4.68 -21.37 -13.72
CA ALA A 156 5.33 -21.46 -12.42
C ALA A 156 6.70 -20.74 -12.48
N PRO A 157 6.98 -19.77 -11.59
CA PRO A 157 8.28 -19.11 -11.53
C PRO A 157 9.36 -20.04 -10.98
N GLN A 158 10.60 -19.82 -11.43
CA GLN A 158 11.79 -20.48 -10.89
C GLN A 158 12.50 -19.51 -9.96
N PHE A 159 12.34 -19.71 -8.65
CA PHE A 159 12.96 -18.85 -7.65
C PHE A 159 14.39 -19.28 -7.34
N LYS A 160 15.24 -18.29 -7.07
CA LYS A 160 16.56 -18.52 -6.49
C LYS A 160 16.41 -19.14 -5.10
N THR A 161 17.19 -20.17 -4.83
CA THR A 161 17.35 -20.73 -3.48
C THR A 161 18.57 -20.09 -2.82
N TYR A 162 18.42 -19.70 -1.57
CA TYR A 162 19.49 -19.12 -0.77
C TYR A 162 20.01 -20.15 0.24
N SER A 163 21.34 -20.25 0.35
CA SER A 163 22.05 -20.98 1.41
C SER A 163 22.88 -20.07 2.30
N GLU A 164 23.16 -18.85 1.82
CA GLU A 164 23.95 -17.82 2.51
C GLU A 164 23.05 -16.66 2.94
N PRO A 165 23.44 -15.89 3.97
CA PRO A 165 22.66 -14.74 4.43
C PRO A 165 22.35 -13.74 3.33
N VAL A 166 21.10 -13.29 3.26
CA VAL A 166 20.62 -12.32 2.26
C VAL A 166 19.54 -11.43 2.88
N ALA A 167 19.49 -10.16 2.49
CA ALA A 167 18.43 -9.26 2.91
C ALA A 167 17.09 -9.65 2.25
N THR A 168 16.00 -9.61 3.01
CA THR A 168 14.66 -9.94 2.47
C THR A 168 14.23 -8.97 1.37
N ARG A 169 14.63 -7.69 1.42
CA ARG A 169 14.43 -6.74 0.31
C ARG A 169 15.11 -7.18 -0.99
N ARG A 170 16.29 -7.81 -0.89
CA ARG A 170 17.02 -8.33 -2.04
C ARG A 170 16.34 -9.58 -2.60
N ALA A 171 15.92 -10.48 -1.72
CA ALA A 171 15.16 -11.66 -2.11
C ALA A 171 13.81 -11.30 -2.75
N TYR A 172 13.18 -10.20 -2.31
CA TYR A 172 11.98 -9.64 -2.94
C TYR A 172 12.25 -9.26 -4.41
N GLY A 173 13.30 -8.48 -4.68
CA GLY A 173 13.70 -8.10 -6.04
C GLY A 173 13.99 -9.30 -6.93
N ASP A 174 14.83 -10.23 -6.46
CA ASP A 174 15.17 -11.47 -7.17
C ASP A 174 13.89 -12.30 -7.47
N ALA A 175 12.96 -12.42 -6.51
CA ALA A 175 11.71 -13.17 -6.67
C ALA A 175 10.72 -12.48 -7.60
N LEU A 176 10.59 -11.15 -7.53
CA LEU A 176 9.70 -10.39 -8.41
C LEU A 176 10.19 -10.43 -9.86
N ALA A 177 11.51 -10.38 -10.09
CA ALA A 177 12.09 -10.57 -11.42
C ALA A 177 11.76 -11.97 -11.98
N ALA A 178 11.96 -13.02 -11.19
CA ALA A 178 11.60 -14.40 -11.58
C ALA A 178 10.09 -14.55 -11.86
N LEU A 179 9.25 -13.91 -11.05
CA LEU A 179 7.81 -13.89 -11.24
C LEU A 179 7.43 -13.17 -12.55
N SER A 180 8.07 -12.04 -12.84
CA SER A 180 7.82 -11.23 -14.06
C SER A 180 8.26 -11.93 -15.35
N VAL A 181 9.26 -12.83 -15.28
CA VAL A 181 9.62 -13.72 -16.40
C VAL A 181 8.56 -14.80 -16.62
N ALA A 182 8.02 -15.35 -15.54
CA ALA A 182 7.04 -16.44 -15.60
C ALA A 182 5.62 -15.97 -15.95
N ARG A 183 5.31 -14.69 -15.69
CA ARG A 183 3.97 -14.12 -15.76
C ARG A 183 3.95 -12.78 -16.49
N SER A 184 3.22 -12.73 -17.60
CA SER A 184 3.07 -11.49 -18.38
C SER A 184 1.98 -10.56 -17.84
N ASP A 185 1.21 -10.99 -16.83
CA ASP A 185 0.24 -10.13 -16.12
C ASP A 185 0.89 -9.30 -15.01
N VAL A 186 2.14 -9.58 -14.62
CA VAL A 186 2.83 -8.87 -13.54
C VAL A 186 3.49 -7.61 -14.06
N VAL A 187 3.18 -6.49 -13.42
CA VAL A 187 3.79 -5.17 -13.65
C VAL A 187 4.36 -4.65 -12.35
N THR A 188 5.46 -3.90 -12.44
CA THR A 188 6.19 -3.38 -11.29
C THR A 188 6.21 -1.87 -11.32
N LEU A 189 5.93 -1.24 -10.18
CA LEU A 189 6.00 0.19 -9.97
C LEU A 189 6.95 0.46 -8.81
N ASP A 190 7.75 1.52 -8.90
CA ASP A 190 8.63 1.95 -7.81
C ASP A 190 8.70 3.47 -7.74
N ALA A 191 8.86 4.01 -6.53
CA ALA A 191 8.92 5.45 -6.28
C ALA A 191 10.38 5.95 -6.13
N GLU A 192 11.17 5.85 -7.20
CA GLU A 192 12.58 6.29 -7.29
C GLU A 192 13.56 5.64 -6.29
N VAL A 193 13.21 4.50 -5.71
CA VAL A 193 14.05 3.78 -4.74
C VAL A 193 14.33 2.33 -5.18
N SER A 194 14.22 2.05 -6.49
CA SER A 194 14.29 0.71 -7.07
C SER A 194 15.63 -0.01 -6.86
N ASN A 195 16.72 0.74 -6.69
CA ASN A 195 18.04 0.22 -6.30
C ASN A 195 18.10 -0.24 -4.83
N SER A 196 17.18 0.24 -4.00
CA SER A 196 17.14 0.02 -2.56
C SER A 196 16.06 -0.99 -2.18
N THR A 197 14.92 -1.00 -2.88
CA THR A 197 13.90 -2.06 -2.83
C THR A 197 14.32 -3.30 -3.62
N HIS A 198 15.30 -3.16 -4.51
CA HIS A 198 15.71 -4.14 -5.53
C HIS A 198 14.64 -4.47 -6.58
N SER A 199 13.59 -3.65 -6.70
CA SER A 199 12.62 -3.79 -7.80
C SER A 199 13.26 -3.56 -9.19
N GLU A 200 14.42 -2.89 -9.24
CA GLU A 200 15.20 -2.69 -10.47
C GLU A 200 15.64 -3.98 -11.15
N GLU A 201 15.66 -5.12 -10.44
CA GLU A 201 15.93 -6.42 -11.04
C GLU A 201 14.89 -6.78 -12.12
N VAL A 202 13.66 -6.25 -12.01
CA VAL A 202 12.63 -6.40 -13.04
C VAL A 202 13.01 -5.62 -14.31
N LYS A 203 13.64 -4.43 -14.20
CA LYS A 203 14.11 -3.65 -15.36
C LYS A 203 15.05 -4.48 -16.26
N LYS A 204 15.79 -5.44 -15.67
CA LYS A 204 16.76 -6.28 -16.39
C LYS A 204 16.10 -7.40 -17.20
N VAL A 205 14.88 -7.82 -16.84
CA VAL A 205 14.21 -9.00 -17.41
C VAL A 205 12.88 -8.70 -18.11
N ALA A 206 12.22 -7.60 -17.75
CA ALA A 206 10.94 -7.14 -18.30
C ALA A 206 10.85 -5.60 -18.21
N PRO A 207 11.77 -4.85 -18.87
CA PRO A 207 11.80 -3.38 -18.80
C PRO A 207 10.47 -2.73 -19.22
N GLU A 208 9.76 -3.32 -20.17
CA GLU A 208 8.46 -2.84 -20.66
C GLU A 208 7.31 -3.02 -19.65
N ARG A 209 7.55 -3.72 -18.54
CA ARG A 209 6.59 -3.91 -17.44
C ARG A 209 7.08 -3.30 -16.12
N PHE A 210 8.15 -2.51 -16.16
CA PHE A 210 8.61 -1.70 -15.06
C PHE A 210 8.20 -0.24 -15.31
N PHE A 211 7.54 0.37 -14.34
CA PHE A 211 7.10 1.76 -14.38
C PHE A 211 7.80 2.54 -13.27
N GLU A 212 8.66 3.48 -13.65
CA GLU A 212 9.26 4.42 -12.73
C GLU A 212 8.22 5.48 -12.36
N MET A 213 7.89 5.58 -11.08
CA MET A 213 6.86 6.50 -10.61
C MET A 213 7.46 7.76 -9.99
N TYR A 214 8.79 7.86 -9.89
CA TYR A 214 9.50 8.96 -9.24
C TYR A 214 9.06 9.13 -7.77
N ILE A 215 9.49 10.19 -7.08
CA ILE A 215 9.12 10.47 -5.68
C ILE A 215 7.65 10.96 -5.60
N ALA A 216 6.70 10.03 -5.80
CA ALA A 216 5.27 10.28 -5.87
C ALA A 216 4.47 9.02 -5.46
N GLU A 217 4.51 8.64 -4.18
CA GLU A 217 3.90 7.40 -3.69
C GLU A 217 2.37 7.38 -3.84
N GLN A 218 1.71 8.54 -3.72
CA GLN A 218 0.27 8.67 -3.89
C GLN A 218 -0.14 8.26 -5.31
N LYS A 219 0.47 8.89 -6.31
CA LYS A 219 0.33 8.51 -7.73
C LYS A 219 0.72 7.07 -7.99
N MET A 220 1.80 6.56 -7.40
CA MET A 220 2.21 5.15 -7.58
C MET A 220 1.09 4.19 -7.18
N VAL A 221 0.48 4.38 -6.01
CA VAL A 221 -0.63 3.53 -5.56
C VAL A 221 -1.88 3.75 -6.43
N ALA A 222 -2.19 4.98 -6.82
CA ALA A 222 -3.30 5.29 -7.73
C ALA A 222 -3.14 4.56 -9.08
N ALA A 223 -1.96 4.61 -9.68
CA ALA A 223 -1.65 3.95 -10.94
C ALA A 223 -1.75 2.42 -10.81
N ALA A 224 -1.30 1.83 -9.70
CA ALA A 224 -1.50 0.41 -9.43
C ALA A 224 -3.00 0.04 -9.39
N VAL A 225 -3.84 0.87 -8.75
CA VAL A 225 -5.30 0.69 -8.75
C VAL A 225 -5.91 0.81 -10.15
N GLY A 226 -5.40 1.71 -11.00
CA GLY A 226 -5.80 1.79 -12.41
C GLY A 226 -5.40 0.56 -13.22
N MET A 227 -4.16 0.11 -13.08
CA MET A 227 -3.61 -1.03 -13.82
C MET A 227 -4.33 -2.35 -13.51
N GLN A 228 -4.79 -2.56 -12.28
CA GLN A 228 -5.53 -3.79 -11.96
C GLN A 228 -6.89 -3.89 -12.68
N VAL A 229 -7.52 -2.75 -13.02
CA VAL A 229 -8.76 -2.72 -13.82
C VAL A 229 -8.53 -3.36 -15.19
N LEU A 230 -7.30 -3.30 -15.71
CA LEU A 230 -6.90 -3.89 -16.98
C LEU A 230 -6.61 -5.40 -16.88
N GLY A 231 -6.80 -6.01 -15.71
CA GLY A 231 -6.47 -7.40 -15.44
C GLY A 231 -5.00 -7.65 -15.11
N LEU A 232 -4.20 -6.60 -14.93
CA LEU A 232 -2.80 -6.70 -14.52
C LEU A 232 -2.67 -6.99 -13.02
N ARG A 233 -1.46 -7.40 -12.61
CA ARG A 233 -1.05 -7.70 -11.23
C ARG A 233 0.08 -6.75 -10.84
N PRO A 234 -0.26 -5.54 -10.34
CA PRO A 234 0.74 -4.56 -9.98
C PRO A 234 1.41 -4.88 -8.65
N PHE A 235 2.74 -4.80 -8.64
CA PHE A 235 3.61 -4.78 -7.47
C PHE A 235 4.23 -3.40 -7.33
N ALA A 236 3.79 -2.62 -6.36
CA ALA A 236 4.32 -1.29 -6.06
C ALA A 236 5.30 -1.36 -4.88
N SER A 237 6.43 -0.68 -4.99
CA SER A 237 7.53 -0.77 -4.02
C SER A 237 8.05 0.60 -3.63
N THR A 238 8.29 0.81 -2.33
CA THR A 238 9.03 1.95 -1.80
C THR A 238 9.59 1.58 -0.42
N PHE A 239 10.09 2.52 0.37
CA PHE A 239 10.36 2.29 1.79
C PHE A 239 9.02 2.19 2.51
N ALA A 240 8.90 1.26 3.45
CA ALA A 240 7.69 1.04 4.23
C ALA A 240 7.21 2.34 4.91
N ALA A 241 8.15 3.18 5.36
CA ALA A 241 7.86 4.50 5.95
C ALA A 241 7.11 5.41 4.98
N PHE A 242 7.43 5.37 3.68
CA PHE A 242 6.83 6.27 2.68
C PHE A 242 5.47 5.80 2.18
N PHE A 243 5.05 4.56 2.45
CA PHE A 243 3.63 4.20 2.24
C PHE A 243 2.68 4.98 3.15
N THR A 244 3.16 5.60 4.24
CA THR A 244 2.37 6.56 5.03
C THR A 244 1.92 7.76 4.19
N ARG A 245 2.74 8.19 3.21
CA ARG A 245 2.39 9.25 2.24
C ARG A 245 1.22 8.86 1.36
N ALA A 246 1.08 7.57 1.06
CA ALA A 246 0.03 7.02 0.19
C ALA A 246 -1.11 6.34 0.96
N TYR A 247 -1.23 6.56 2.28
CA TYR A 247 -2.16 5.77 3.08
C TYR A 247 -3.62 5.94 2.65
N ASP A 248 -4.05 7.16 2.29
CA ASP A 248 -5.42 7.38 1.82
C ASP A 248 -5.69 6.65 0.49
N PHE A 249 -4.71 6.59 -0.41
CA PHE A 249 -4.80 5.83 -1.65
C PHE A 249 -4.88 4.33 -1.39
N ILE A 250 -4.16 3.80 -0.40
CA ILE A 250 -4.26 2.40 0.01
C ILE A 250 -5.64 2.10 0.62
N ARG A 251 -6.16 3.00 1.46
CA ARG A 251 -7.52 2.92 2.02
C ARG A 251 -8.57 2.91 0.91
N MET A 252 -8.46 3.84 -0.05
CA MET A 252 -9.37 3.94 -1.19
C MET A 252 -9.24 2.75 -2.14
N ALA A 253 -8.05 2.15 -2.29
CA ALA A 253 -7.86 0.91 -3.03
C ALA A 253 -8.69 -0.23 -2.44
N ALA A 254 -8.71 -0.37 -1.11
CA ALA A 254 -9.53 -1.38 -0.43
C ALA A 254 -11.03 -1.13 -0.62
N ILE A 255 -11.48 0.13 -0.49
CA ILE A 255 -12.88 0.53 -0.76
C ILE A 255 -13.27 0.22 -2.21
N SER A 256 -12.35 0.42 -3.14
CA SER A 256 -12.51 0.12 -4.57
C SER A 256 -12.41 -1.38 -4.88
N ARG A 257 -12.22 -2.24 -3.87
CA ARG A 257 -12.03 -3.70 -4.02
C ARG A 257 -10.87 -4.04 -4.96
N ALA A 258 -9.84 -3.20 -4.97
CA ALA A 258 -8.67 -3.37 -5.81
C ALA A 258 -7.80 -4.56 -5.34
N ASN A 259 -7.06 -5.14 -6.30
CA ASN A 259 -6.15 -6.25 -6.06
C ASN A 259 -4.71 -5.82 -6.35
N ILE A 260 -4.04 -5.21 -5.36
CA ILE A 260 -2.68 -4.65 -5.50
C ILE A 260 -1.70 -5.27 -4.50
N ARG A 261 -0.42 -5.35 -4.89
CA ARG A 261 0.67 -5.88 -4.07
C ARG A 261 1.62 -4.76 -3.72
N LEU A 262 1.93 -4.62 -2.44
CA LEU A 262 2.77 -3.57 -1.90
C LEU A 262 3.98 -4.20 -1.21
N SER A 263 5.19 -3.72 -1.49
CA SER A 263 6.41 -4.14 -0.80
C SER A 263 7.09 -2.94 -0.18
N GLY A 264 7.08 -2.88 1.15
CA GLY A 264 7.71 -1.82 1.93
C GLY A 264 9.06 -2.31 2.46
N SER A 265 10.15 -1.73 1.99
CA SER A 265 11.49 -2.04 2.48
C SER A 265 11.91 -1.14 3.64
N HIS A 266 13.11 -1.34 4.20
CA HIS A 266 13.67 -0.45 5.24
C HIS A 266 12.78 -0.37 6.49
N ALA A 267 12.19 -1.49 6.87
CA ALA A 267 11.38 -1.62 8.07
C ALA A 267 12.20 -1.52 9.35
N GLY A 268 11.70 -0.74 10.32
CA GLY A 268 12.20 -0.68 11.68
C GLY A 268 13.53 0.06 11.89
N VAL A 269 14.01 0.07 13.13
CA VAL A 269 15.29 0.72 13.52
C VAL A 269 16.50 -0.03 12.98
N SER A 270 16.34 -1.30 12.58
CA SER A 270 17.41 -2.13 12.03
C SER A 270 18.04 -1.59 10.73
N ILE A 271 17.48 -0.54 10.11
CA ILE A 271 18.08 0.11 8.95
C ILE A 271 19.41 0.79 9.28
N GLY A 272 19.56 1.29 10.51
CA GLY A 272 20.78 1.92 11.00
C GLY A 272 20.82 3.43 10.79
N GLU A 273 21.81 3.86 10.02
CA GLU A 273 22.39 5.19 10.10
C GLU A 273 21.50 6.32 9.55
N ASP A 274 20.56 6.02 8.66
CA ASP A 274 19.65 7.01 8.07
C ASP A 274 18.70 7.66 9.10
N GLY A 275 18.43 6.97 10.21
CA GLY A 275 17.62 7.51 11.30
C GLY A 275 16.10 7.46 11.05
N PRO A 276 15.31 8.08 11.94
CA PRO A 276 13.87 7.84 12.07
C PRO A 276 13.04 8.25 10.85
N SER A 277 13.51 9.15 9.98
CA SER A 277 12.76 9.55 8.78
C SER A 277 12.57 8.42 7.76
N GLN A 278 13.42 7.39 7.78
CA GLN A 278 13.35 6.23 6.90
C GLN A 278 12.86 4.97 7.62
N MET A 279 12.79 4.99 8.95
CA MET A 279 12.38 3.86 9.77
C MET A 279 10.86 3.70 9.72
N ALA A 280 10.38 2.63 9.11
CA ALA A 280 8.96 2.31 9.17
C ALA A 280 8.64 1.67 10.53
N LEU A 281 7.93 2.38 11.40
CA LEU A 281 7.60 1.91 12.75
C LEU A 281 6.10 1.85 13.01
N GLU A 282 5.28 2.32 12.06
CA GLU A 282 3.81 2.32 12.08
C GLU A 282 3.19 1.55 10.91
N ASP A 283 4.01 0.92 10.06
CA ASP A 283 3.58 0.31 8.81
C ASP A 283 2.73 -0.95 9.03
N LEU A 284 3.00 -1.74 10.08
CA LEU A 284 2.16 -2.88 10.44
C LEU A 284 0.79 -2.40 10.93
N ALA A 285 0.75 -1.37 11.78
CA ALA A 285 -0.49 -0.78 12.27
C ALA A 285 -1.35 -0.25 11.11
N MET A 286 -0.74 0.56 10.24
CA MET A 286 -1.38 1.12 9.06
C MET A 286 -1.95 0.02 8.16
N MET A 287 -1.14 -0.98 7.80
CA MET A 287 -1.55 -2.01 6.86
C MET A 287 -2.54 -3.00 7.47
N ARG A 288 -2.47 -3.27 8.79
CA ARG A 288 -3.48 -4.08 9.50
C ARG A 288 -4.83 -3.38 9.57
N ALA A 289 -4.87 -2.06 9.69
CA ALA A 289 -6.13 -1.31 9.74
C ALA A 289 -6.90 -1.32 8.40
N VAL A 290 -6.21 -1.51 7.27
CA VAL A 290 -6.85 -1.58 5.95
C VAL A 290 -7.80 -2.78 5.85
N HIS A 291 -9.05 -2.53 5.46
CA HIS A 291 -10.06 -3.58 5.33
C HIS A 291 -9.64 -4.66 4.33
N GLY A 292 -9.77 -5.93 4.72
CA GLY A 292 -9.45 -7.08 3.86
C GLY A 292 -7.97 -7.24 3.51
N SER A 293 -7.06 -6.48 4.12
CA SER A 293 -5.63 -6.58 3.84
C SER A 293 -5.00 -7.89 4.30
N THR A 294 -3.90 -8.27 3.66
CA THR A 294 -2.96 -9.30 4.09
C THR A 294 -1.62 -8.65 4.39
N VAL A 295 -1.00 -8.96 5.53
CA VAL A 295 0.25 -8.38 6.01
C VAL A 295 1.25 -9.50 6.28
N LEU A 296 2.33 -9.49 5.52
CA LEU A 296 3.39 -10.50 5.54
C LEU A 296 4.71 -9.87 5.97
N TYR A 297 5.48 -10.56 6.81
CA TYR A 297 6.78 -10.12 7.27
C TYR A 297 7.79 -11.28 7.26
N PRO A 298 8.38 -11.60 6.09
CA PRO A 298 9.34 -12.69 5.98
C PRO A 298 10.62 -12.45 6.79
N CYS A 299 11.22 -13.52 7.30
CA CYS A 299 12.48 -13.48 8.06
C CYS A 299 13.73 -13.80 7.23
N ASP A 300 13.59 -14.53 6.11
CA ASP A 300 14.72 -14.92 5.25
C ASP A 300 14.37 -14.91 3.75
N GLY A 301 15.37 -15.09 2.90
CA GLY A 301 15.20 -15.00 1.45
C GLY A 301 14.34 -16.11 0.83
N ASN A 302 14.40 -17.35 1.35
CA ASN A 302 13.62 -18.47 0.82
C ASN A 302 12.13 -18.28 1.14
N GLN A 303 11.81 -17.84 2.35
CA GLN A 303 10.44 -17.48 2.74
C GLN A 303 9.93 -16.27 1.96
N THR A 304 10.76 -15.22 1.75
CA THR A 304 10.39 -14.07 0.91
C THR A 304 9.95 -14.54 -0.49
N ALA A 305 10.73 -15.38 -1.16
CA ALA A 305 10.41 -15.83 -2.51
C ALA A 305 9.07 -16.59 -2.60
N LYS A 306 8.81 -17.49 -1.64
CA LYS A 306 7.54 -18.24 -1.56
C LYS A 306 6.35 -17.31 -1.30
N LEU A 307 6.52 -16.34 -0.40
CA LEU A 307 5.47 -15.38 -0.09
C LEU A 307 5.20 -14.42 -1.25
N VAL A 308 6.21 -13.96 -2.00
CA VAL A 308 6.01 -13.18 -3.24
C VAL A 308 5.14 -13.95 -4.25
N ALA A 309 5.37 -15.25 -4.40
CA ALA A 309 4.53 -16.10 -5.23
C ALA A 309 3.07 -16.12 -4.74
N ALA A 310 2.86 -16.28 -3.43
CA ALA A 310 1.53 -16.28 -2.82
C ALA A 310 0.82 -14.92 -2.96
N MET A 311 1.57 -13.81 -2.87
CA MET A 311 1.02 -12.47 -3.08
C MET A 311 0.40 -12.34 -4.47
N ALA A 312 1.02 -12.90 -5.52
CA ALA A 312 0.63 -12.72 -6.93
C ALA A 312 -0.82 -13.10 -7.25
N ASP A 313 -1.41 -14.03 -6.49
CA ASP A 313 -2.79 -14.51 -6.70
C ASP A 313 -3.75 -14.22 -5.53
N ARG A 314 -3.24 -13.65 -4.43
CA ARG A 314 -4.07 -13.25 -3.28
C ARG A 314 -4.93 -12.02 -3.60
N GLU A 315 -6.23 -12.11 -3.32
CA GLU A 315 -7.14 -10.96 -3.46
C GLU A 315 -6.94 -9.90 -2.36
N GLY A 316 -7.30 -8.66 -2.67
CA GLY A 316 -7.26 -7.50 -1.77
C GLY A 316 -5.93 -6.75 -1.80
N ILE A 317 -5.67 -6.01 -0.72
CA ILE A 317 -4.41 -5.29 -0.51
C ILE A 317 -3.43 -6.22 0.18
N VAL A 318 -2.33 -6.57 -0.49
CA VAL A 318 -1.36 -7.53 0.02
C VAL A 318 -0.03 -6.84 0.24
N TYR A 319 0.37 -6.68 1.49
CA TYR A 319 1.57 -5.99 1.91
C TYR A 319 2.65 -6.97 2.39
N MET A 320 3.88 -6.76 1.94
CA MET A 320 5.08 -7.42 2.43
C MET A 320 6.05 -6.40 3.02
N ARG A 321 6.40 -6.60 4.29
CA ARG A 321 7.42 -5.84 5.02
C ARG A 321 8.78 -6.49 4.82
N THR A 322 9.76 -5.78 4.29
CA THR A 322 11.12 -6.29 4.07
C THR A 322 12.18 -5.45 4.79
N THR A 323 13.29 -6.08 5.16
CA THR A 323 14.34 -5.54 6.02
C THR A 323 15.64 -5.30 5.26
N ARG A 324 16.46 -4.36 5.76
CA ARG A 324 17.69 -3.89 5.11
C ARG A 324 18.87 -4.86 5.25
N ALA A 325 19.06 -5.39 6.46
CA ALA A 325 20.19 -6.23 6.81
C ALA A 325 20.13 -7.62 6.16
N ASN A 326 21.29 -8.21 5.86
CA ASN A 326 21.36 -9.62 5.48
C ASN A 326 20.97 -10.48 6.67
N THR A 327 19.99 -11.36 6.48
CA THR A 327 19.55 -12.29 7.52
C THR A 327 20.00 -13.71 7.20
N PRO A 328 20.39 -14.51 8.22
CA PRO A 328 20.67 -15.94 8.06
C PRO A 328 19.51 -16.69 7.40
N VAL A 329 19.83 -17.71 6.62
CA VAL A 329 18.84 -18.63 6.06
C VAL A 329 18.37 -19.60 7.15
N ILE A 330 17.06 -19.67 7.34
CA ILE A 330 16.40 -20.57 8.31
C ILE A 330 15.72 -21.72 7.55
N TYR A 331 15.07 -21.42 6.43
CA TYR A 331 14.26 -22.35 5.68
C TYR A 331 14.97 -22.84 4.41
N GLY A 332 14.67 -24.08 4.00
CA GLY A 332 15.14 -24.68 2.76
C GLY A 332 14.22 -24.38 1.56
N ALA A 333 14.65 -24.82 0.38
CA ALA A 333 13.92 -24.60 -0.88
C ALA A 333 12.52 -25.26 -0.93
N ALA A 334 12.38 -26.39 -0.23
CA ALA A 334 11.17 -27.21 -0.21
C ALA A 334 10.15 -26.77 0.85
N ASP A 335 10.52 -25.81 1.72
CA ASP A 335 9.59 -25.27 2.69
C ASP A 335 8.50 -24.44 2.00
N GLU A 336 7.27 -24.62 2.49
CA GLU A 336 6.07 -23.96 1.97
C GLU A 336 5.44 -23.07 3.05
N PHE A 337 4.82 -21.97 2.63
CA PHE A 337 4.27 -20.96 3.53
C PHE A 337 2.87 -20.56 3.10
N ALA A 338 1.88 -20.92 3.89
CA ALA A 338 0.50 -20.47 3.68
C ALA A 338 0.31 -19.08 4.30
N ILE A 339 -0.43 -18.20 3.61
CA ILE A 339 -0.92 -16.95 4.22
C ILE A 339 -1.84 -17.32 5.39
N GLY A 340 -1.67 -16.67 6.54
CA GLY A 340 -2.32 -17.04 7.79
C GLY A 340 -1.59 -18.09 8.61
N GLY A 341 -0.39 -18.51 8.20
CA GLY A 341 0.44 -19.46 8.93
C GLY A 341 1.56 -18.83 9.75
N SER A 342 2.17 -19.67 10.58
CA SER A 342 3.37 -19.38 11.37
C SER A 342 4.28 -20.61 11.42
N ARG A 343 5.51 -20.50 11.94
CA ARG A 343 6.44 -21.62 12.08
C ARG A 343 7.15 -21.61 13.44
N VAL A 344 7.22 -22.76 14.09
CA VAL A 344 8.12 -22.96 15.24
C VAL A 344 9.53 -23.20 14.70
N VAL A 345 10.46 -22.29 14.98
CA VAL A 345 11.84 -22.32 14.43
C VAL A 345 12.88 -22.77 15.45
N ARG A 346 12.56 -22.72 16.75
CA ARG A 346 13.35 -23.27 17.86
C ARG A 346 12.40 -23.81 18.93
N GLY A 347 12.84 -24.82 19.67
CA GLY A 347 12.00 -25.50 20.66
C GLY A 347 10.92 -26.36 19.99
N GLY A 348 9.74 -26.43 20.60
CA GLY A 348 8.63 -27.30 20.21
C GLY A 348 8.42 -28.50 21.14
N GLY A 349 9.24 -28.62 22.19
CA GLY A 349 9.17 -29.69 23.18
C GLY A 349 8.13 -29.44 24.26
N ALA A 350 7.85 -30.47 25.07
CA ALA A 350 6.95 -30.38 26.23
C ALA A 350 7.58 -29.64 27.43
N ASP A 351 8.87 -29.33 27.35
CA ASP A 351 9.68 -28.69 28.38
C ASP A 351 10.02 -27.22 28.06
N ASP A 352 9.49 -26.68 26.95
CA ASP A 352 9.54 -25.25 26.67
C ASP A 352 8.80 -24.48 27.78
N ARG A 353 9.46 -23.46 28.33
CA ARG A 353 8.94 -22.71 29.49
C ARG A 353 8.29 -21.39 29.12
N VAL A 354 8.66 -20.83 27.97
CA VAL A 354 8.18 -19.54 27.44
C VAL A 354 8.06 -19.64 25.92
N THR A 355 7.01 -19.06 25.35
CA THR A 355 6.88 -18.85 23.90
C THR A 355 7.38 -17.45 23.53
N VAL A 356 8.35 -17.34 22.65
CA VAL A 356 8.80 -16.08 22.04
C VAL A 356 8.21 -15.98 20.64
N ILE A 357 7.47 -14.92 20.36
CA ILE A 357 6.85 -14.66 19.05
C ILE A 357 7.55 -13.46 18.42
N ALA A 358 8.02 -13.63 17.20
CA ALA A 358 8.77 -12.62 16.46
C ALA A 358 8.57 -12.79 14.96
N ALA A 359 8.95 -11.79 14.17
CA ALA A 359 8.98 -11.88 12.71
C ALA A 359 10.11 -11.02 12.14
N GLY A 360 10.52 -11.30 10.90
CA GLY A 360 11.55 -10.50 10.24
C GLY A 360 12.87 -10.47 11.01
N ILE A 361 13.38 -9.27 11.29
CA ILE A 361 14.68 -9.08 11.93
C ILE A 361 14.70 -9.58 13.39
N THR A 362 13.63 -9.38 14.15
CA THR A 362 13.58 -9.76 15.58
C THR A 362 13.48 -11.27 15.76
N LEU A 363 13.09 -12.03 14.73
CA LEU A 363 13.15 -13.49 14.77
C LEU A 363 14.58 -14.00 14.93
N HIS A 364 15.54 -13.36 14.27
CA HIS A 364 16.95 -13.74 14.38
C HIS A 364 17.51 -13.43 15.77
N GLU A 365 17.10 -12.32 16.37
CA GLU A 365 17.42 -11.99 17.77
C GLU A 365 16.77 -12.96 18.76
N ALA A 366 15.52 -13.37 18.51
CA ALA A 366 14.83 -14.38 19.30
C ALA A 366 15.50 -15.76 19.25
N ILE A 367 15.99 -16.17 18.07
CA ILE A 367 16.78 -17.39 17.90
C ILE A 367 18.08 -17.31 18.70
N LYS A 368 18.83 -16.21 18.61
CA LYS A 368 20.06 -15.99 19.39
C LYS A 368 19.79 -16.05 20.90
N ALA A 369 18.72 -15.40 21.36
CA ALA A 369 18.31 -15.43 22.76
C ALA A 369 17.98 -16.86 23.22
N ALA A 370 17.23 -17.62 22.41
CA ALA A 370 16.90 -19.01 22.72
C ALA A 370 18.16 -19.89 22.80
N ASP A 371 19.12 -19.72 21.88
CA ASP A 371 20.39 -20.46 21.88
C ASP A 371 21.26 -20.10 23.11
N ALA A 372 21.23 -18.85 23.58
CA ALA A 372 21.91 -18.42 24.80
C ALA A 372 21.24 -19.00 26.05
N LEU A 373 19.91 -18.90 26.16
CA LEU A 373 19.13 -19.43 27.28
C LEU A 373 19.23 -20.95 27.40
N ALA A 374 19.31 -21.67 26.27
CA ALA A 374 19.48 -23.11 26.27
C ALA A 374 20.79 -23.55 26.94
N LYS A 375 21.88 -22.76 26.79
CA LYS A 375 23.16 -23.02 27.48
C LYS A 375 23.06 -22.85 29.00
N GLU A 376 22.09 -22.07 29.46
CA GLU A 376 21.77 -21.88 30.88
C GLU A 376 20.70 -22.87 31.38
N GLY A 377 20.23 -23.79 30.54
CA GLY A 377 19.21 -24.79 30.88
C GLY A 377 17.76 -24.30 30.76
N THR A 378 17.53 -23.09 30.23
CA THR A 378 16.18 -22.56 29.96
C THR A 378 15.76 -22.90 28.54
N LYS A 379 14.67 -23.66 28.39
CA LYS A 379 14.12 -24.05 27.09
C LYS A 379 13.00 -23.11 26.66
N VAL A 380 13.10 -22.61 25.43
CA VAL A 380 12.21 -21.58 24.88
C VAL A 380 11.75 -22.01 23.50
N ARG A 381 10.46 -21.81 23.25
CA ARG A 381 9.87 -21.96 21.92
C ARG A 381 9.96 -20.64 21.18
N VAL A 382 10.48 -20.64 19.96
CA VAL A 382 10.49 -19.44 19.10
C VAL A 382 9.56 -19.66 17.92
N ILE A 383 8.63 -18.73 17.70
CA ILE A 383 7.67 -18.75 16.61
C ILE A 383 7.90 -17.57 15.68
N ASP A 384 8.10 -17.90 14.40
CA ASP A 384 8.05 -16.99 13.27
C ASP A 384 6.60 -16.74 12.85
N VAL A 385 6.10 -15.53 13.14
CA VAL A 385 4.76 -15.08 12.75
C VAL A 385 4.81 -14.29 11.44
N TYR A 386 5.36 -14.91 10.40
CA TYR A 386 5.52 -14.29 9.08
C TYR A 386 4.21 -13.77 8.46
N SER A 387 3.05 -14.29 8.88
CA SER A 387 1.74 -13.73 8.55
C SER A 387 1.18 -12.99 9.76
N VAL A 388 1.32 -11.66 9.75
CA VAL A 388 0.81 -10.79 10.82
C VAL A 388 -0.69 -10.56 10.69
N LYS A 389 -1.20 -10.55 9.44
CA LYS A 389 -2.64 -10.55 9.14
C LYS A 389 -2.93 -11.35 7.86
N PRO A 390 -3.83 -12.33 7.88
CA PRO A 390 -4.39 -12.97 9.08
C PRO A 390 -3.28 -13.61 9.92
N ILE A 391 -3.47 -13.67 11.24
CA ILE A 391 -2.52 -14.28 12.15
C ILE A 391 -2.88 -15.77 12.39
N ASP A 392 -1.87 -16.62 12.59
CA ASP A 392 -2.06 -18.05 12.87
C ASP A 392 -2.51 -18.29 14.33
N ALA A 393 -3.73 -17.88 14.66
CA ALA A 393 -4.27 -17.98 16.02
C ALA A 393 -4.18 -19.42 16.56
N LYS A 394 -4.43 -20.43 15.72
CA LYS A 394 -4.41 -21.83 16.15
C LYS A 394 -3.03 -22.25 16.69
N THR A 395 -1.97 -22.00 15.93
CA THR A 395 -0.61 -22.39 16.36
C THR A 395 -0.17 -21.58 17.56
N LEU A 396 -0.48 -20.28 17.60
CA LEU A 396 -0.13 -19.40 18.71
C LEU A 396 -0.80 -19.85 20.02
N LEU A 397 -2.11 -20.08 20.01
CA LEU A 397 -2.84 -20.52 21.21
C LEU A 397 -2.33 -21.87 21.72
N ALA A 398 -2.03 -22.82 20.82
CA ALA A 398 -1.46 -24.11 21.19
C ALA A 398 -0.07 -23.96 21.83
N ALA A 399 0.76 -23.03 21.34
CA ALA A 399 2.05 -22.75 21.92
C ALA A 399 1.95 -22.11 23.30
N LEU A 400 1.03 -21.16 23.49
CA LEU A 400 0.78 -20.53 24.78
C LEU A 400 0.34 -21.54 25.83
N VAL A 401 -0.57 -22.47 25.48
CA VAL A 401 -0.96 -23.56 26.38
C VAL A 401 0.25 -24.43 26.75
N ALA A 402 1.10 -24.77 25.78
CA ALA A 402 2.28 -25.58 26.00
C ALA A 402 3.33 -24.92 26.91
N THR A 403 3.37 -23.59 26.96
CA THR A 403 4.32 -22.82 27.78
C THR A 403 3.66 -22.14 28.97
N ASN A 404 2.56 -22.72 29.49
CA ASN A 404 1.83 -22.22 30.68
C ASN A 404 1.42 -20.74 30.59
N GLY A 405 1.14 -20.26 29.39
CA GLY A 405 0.75 -18.87 29.12
C GLY A 405 1.90 -17.85 29.22
N HIS A 406 3.15 -18.27 29.46
CA HIS A 406 4.28 -17.36 29.44
C HIS A 406 4.67 -17.02 28.01
N VAL A 407 4.65 -15.73 27.68
CA VAL A 407 4.94 -15.25 26.32
C VAL A 407 5.74 -13.95 26.32
N VAL A 408 6.70 -13.90 25.41
CA VAL A 408 7.39 -12.67 25.01
C VAL A 408 7.08 -12.41 23.54
N VAL A 409 6.63 -11.21 23.21
CA VAL A 409 6.49 -10.78 21.81
C VAL A 409 7.48 -9.66 21.56
N VAL A 410 8.24 -9.79 20.48
CA VAL A 410 9.31 -8.86 20.13
C VAL A 410 9.19 -8.40 18.68
N GLU A 411 9.14 -7.09 18.48
CA GLU A 411 8.97 -6.47 17.17
C GLU A 411 9.78 -5.19 16.99
N ASP A 412 10.31 -5.01 15.77
CA ASP A 412 10.95 -3.77 15.34
C ASP A 412 9.89 -2.85 14.71
N HIS A 413 9.01 -2.34 15.57
CA HIS A 413 7.80 -1.53 15.29
C HIS A 413 7.35 -0.83 16.59
N TRP A 414 6.49 0.18 16.50
CA TRP A 414 5.79 0.75 17.66
C TRP A 414 4.92 -0.31 18.37
N PRO A 415 4.62 -0.15 19.66
CA PRO A 415 3.78 -1.12 20.34
C PRO A 415 2.33 -1.13 19.84
N GLU A 416 1.82 -0.01 19.34
CA GLU A 416 0.44 0.13 18.87
C GLU A 416 0.24 -0.52 17.50
N GLY A 417 -0.80 -1.32 17.36
CA GLY A 417 -1.23 -1.90 16.09
C GLY A 417 -0.26 -2.91 15.46
N GLY A 418 0.81 -3.30 16.15
CA GLY A 418 1.84 -4.22 15.65
C GLY A 418 1.53 -5.70 15.82
N ILE A 419 2.58 -6.52 15.87
CA ILE A 419 2.54 -7.96 16.13
C ILE A 419 1.98 -8.22 17.53
N GLY A 420 2.40 -7.42 18.52
CA GLY A 420 2.00 -7.53 19.91
C GLY A 420 0.49 -7.55 20.08
N GLU A 421 -0.18 -6.53 19.54
CA GLU A 421 -1.64 -6.44 19.57
C GLU A 421 -2.31 -7.51 18.72
N ALA A 422 -1.75 -7.89 17.57
CA ALA A 422 -2.30 -8.98 16.76
C ALA A 422 -2.30 -10.34 17.51
N VAL A 423 -1.28 -10.60 18.32
CA VAL A 423 -1.22 -11.78 19.21
C VAL A 423 -2.24 -11.66 20.34
N LEU A 424 -2.37 -10.49 20.97
CA LEU A 424 -3.36 -10.27 22.03
C LEU A 424 -4.80 -10.43 21.52
N ASP A 425 -5.10 -9.95 20.31
CA ASP A 425 -6.39 -10.15 19.65
C ASP A 425 -6.68 -11.65 19.47
N ALA A 426 -5.70 -12.43 18.98
CA ALA A 426 -5.83 -13.88 18.86
C ALA A 426 -6.06 -14.57 20.23
N CYS A 427 -5.39 -14.11 21.29
CA CYS A 427 -5.61 -14.57 22.66
C CYS A 427 -7.03 -14.24 23.17
N ALA A 428 -7.55 -13.06 22.83
CA ALA A 428 -8.90 -12.62 23.20
C ALA A 428 -9.97 -13.49 22.55
N GLU A 429 -9.86 -13.72 21.24
CA GLU A 429 -10.75 -14.61 20.50
C GLU A 429 -10.65 -16.07 21.01
N GLY A 430 -9.45 -16.50 21.40
CA GLY A 430 -9.18 -17.82 21.96
C GLY A 430 -9.57 -18.00 23.43
N GLY A 431 -10.03 -16.95 24.13
CA GLY A 431 -10.37 -17.00 25.55
C GLY A 431 -9.19 -17.20 26.50
N LEU A 432 -7.96 -16.88 26.08
CA LEU A 432 -6.73 -17.08 26.87
C LEU A 432 -6.22 -15.80 27.57
N VAL A 433 -6.81 -14.63 27.36
CA VAL A 433 -6.26 -13.34 27.86
C VAL A 433 -5.92 -13.35 29.35
N THR A 434 -6.77 -13.93 30.20
CA THR A 434 -6.54 -13.99 31.65
C THR A 434 -5.51 -15.05 32.07
N ALA A 435 -5.09 -15.91 31.15
CA ALA A 435 -4.15 -17.00 31.38
C ALA A 435 -2.73 -16.70 30.86
N VAL A 436 -2.50 -15.50 30.30
CA VAL A 436 -1.22 -15.13 29.70
C VAL A 436 -0.42 -14.24 30.65
N SER A 437 0.84 -14.61 30.91
CA SER A 437 1.84 -13.70 31.48
C SER A 437 2.73 -13.18 30.36
N TRP A 438 2.65 -11.88 30.11
CA TRP A 438 3.07 -11.27 28.85
C TRP A 438 4.21 -10.26 29.04
N LYS A 439 5.17 -10.28 28.12
CA LYS A 439 6.13 -9.18 27.89
C LYS A 439 6.09 -8.76 26.43
N HIS A 440 6.03 -7.45 26.18
CA HIS A 440 6.09 -6.87 24.84
C HIS A 440 7.30 -5.96 24.70
N LEU A 441 8.24 -6.43 23.89
CA LEU A 441 9.43 -5.70 23.49
C LEU A 441 9.15 -5.07 22.12
N ALA A 442 9.12 -3.75 22.10
CA ALA A 442 8.84 -2.94 20.92
C ALA A 442 9.63 -1.64 21.06
N VAL A 443 9.77 -0.91 19.96
CA VAL A 443 10.40 0.43 20.00
C VAL A 443 9.44 1.35 20.77
N ARG A 444 9.93 2.06 21.79
CA ARG A 444 9.08 2.91 22.66
C ARG A 444 9.46 4.38 22.69
N GLU A 445 10.65 4.69 22.23
CA GLU A 445 11.18 6.05 22.17
C GLU A 445 11.55 6.38 20.72
N MET A 446 11.53 7.67 20.37
CA MET A 446 11.95 8.12 19.06
C MET A 446 13.43 7.74 18.84
N PRO A 447 13.76 6.87 17.86
CA PRO A 447 15.13 6.44 17.65
C PRO A 447 15.96 7.57 17.02
N GLY A 448 17.27 7.47 17.18
CA GLY A 448 18.25 8.29 16.45
C GLY A 448 18.94 7.51 15.33
N SER A 449 20.00 8.07 14.78
CA SER A 449 20.93 7.37 13.89
C SER A 449 21.96 6.58 14.69
N GLY A 450 22.27 5.35 14.27
CA GLY A 450 23.26 4.51 14.91
C GLY A 450 23.49 3.21 14.14
N ARG A 451 24.42 2.37 14.59
CA ARG A 451 24.60 1.06 13.97
C ARG A 451 23.37 0.19 14.28
N PRO A 452 22.92 -0.67 13.36
CA PRO A 452 21.72 -1.49 13.57
C PRO A 452 21.67 -2.23 14.91
N ALA A 453 22.78 -2.85 15.33
CA ALA A 453 22.85 -3.56 16.61
C ALA A 453 22.70 -2.63 17.84
N GLU A 454 23.24 -1.42 17.78
CA GLU A 454 23.11 -0.44 18.85
C GLU A 454 21.65 0.04 18.96
N LEU A 455 20.99 0.23 17.83
CA LEU A 455 19.59 0.67 17.79
C LEU A 455 18.63 -0.42 18.28
N LEU A 456 18.83 -1.69 17.89
CA LEU A 456 18.06 -2.81 18.42
C LEU A 456 18.21 -2.94 19.94
N HIS A 457 19.44 -2.77 20.45
CA HIS A 457 19.71 -2.78 21.89
C HIS A 457 19.05 -1.59 22.60
N ALA A 458 19.22 -0.37 22.08
CA ALA A 458 18.62 0.84 22.63
C ALA A 458 17.09 0.79 22.65
N ALA A 459 16.47 0.17 21.64
CA ALA A 459 15.04 -0.06 21.59
C ALA A 459 14.57 -1.23 22.47
N GLY A 460 15.48 -2.00 23.08
CA GLY A 460 15.16 -3.12 23.96
C GLY A 460 14.62 -4.36 23.25
N ILE A 461 15.00 -4.57 21.99
CA ILE A 461 14.45 -5.62 21.11
C ILE A 461 15.53 -6.58 20.55
N ASP A 462 16.75 -6.53 21.10
CA ASP A 462 17.84 -7.44 20.76
C ASP A 462 17.80 -8.75 21.56
N ALA A 463 18.73 -9.67 21.27
CA ALA A 463 18.81 -10.97 21.93
C ALA A 463 18.97 -10.89 23.47
N ASP A 464 19.73 -9.92 23.98
CA ASP A 464 19.99 -9.77 25.42
C ASP A 464 18.73 -9.28 26.16
N CYS A 465 18.00 -8.34 25.57
CA CYS A 465 16.72 -7.86 26.09
C CYS A 465 15.65 -8.96 26.04
N ILE A 466 15.58 -9.75 24.96
CA ILE A 466 14.68 -10.91 24.86
C ILE A 466 15.00 -11.93 25.96
N ALA A 467 16.28 -12.28 26.15
CA ALA A 467 16.68 -13.23 27.19
C ALA A 467 16.31 -12.73 28.60
N THR A 468 16.49 -11.43 28.86
CA THR A 468 16.10 -10.79 30.12
C THR A 468 14.58 -10.86 30.33
N ALA A 469 13.79 -10.56 29.30
CA ALA A 469 12.34 -10.64 29.36
C ALA A 469 11.86 -12.07 29.63
N VAL A 470 12.44 -13.07 28.97
CA VAL A 470 12.14 -14.50 29.22
C VAL A 470 12.43 -14.87 30.67
N LYS A 471 13.61 -14.53 31.20
CA LYS A 471 13.99 -14.83 32.59
C LYS A 471 13.04 -14.18 33.60
N SER A 472 12.48 -13.01 33.29
CA SER A 472 11.53 -12.31 34.17
C SER A 472 10.13 -12.96 34.26
N LEU A 473 9.82 -13.92 33.38
CA LEU A 473 8.56 -14.68 33.38
C LEU A 473 8.67 -16.05 34.06
N LEU A 474 9.87 -16.48 34.46
CA LEU A 474 10.16 -17.76 35.11
C LEU A 474 10.38 -17.58 36.60
#